data_AF-A0A974TB94-F1
#
_entry.id   AF-A0A974TB94-F1
#
_cell.length_a   1.000
_cell.length_b   1.000
_cell.length_c   1.000
_cell.angle_alpha   90.00
_cell.angle_beta   90.00
_cell.angle_gamma   90.00
#
_symmetry.space_group_name_H-M   'P 1'
#
loop_
_entity.id
_entity.type
_entity.pdbx_description
1 polymer ?
#
loop_
_entity_poly.entity_id
_entity_poly.type
_entity_poly.pdbx_seq_one_letter_code
_entity_poly.pdbx_strand_id
1 'polypeptide(L)'
;MAHLTVSVEYGIHCLLWLVDSDAALSSRDLAELQGISPGFLAKIFPKLEKAGIVTASEGARGGYCLARPAQDITFLEIVDAIEGDKPLFDCQQIRGRCAVFKGKPPAWSSNGVCAVHAVMLQAEKAMRDTLASQSLADVHAALGRKAPSGFLGQVQDWMSDRLDARRPGRIRRSKEPPG
;
A
#
# COMPACT_ATOMS: atom_id res chain seq x y z
N MET A 1 -16.96 4.37 -5.42
CA MET A 1 -17.72 3.40 -4.59
C MET A 1 -17.25 2.01 -4.99
N ALA A 2 -16.37 1.29 -4.29
CA ALA A 2 -15.67 1.51 -3.02
C ALA A 2 -14.48 2.48 -3.13
N HIS A 3 -13.95 2.96 -2.01
CA HIS A 3 -12.83 3.93 -1.94
C HIS A 3 -11.45 3.28 -1.73
N LEU A 4 -11.38 1.95 -1.66
CA LEU A 4 -10.13 1.21 -1.70
C LEU A 4 -9.98 0.59 -3.08
N THR A 5 -9.02 1.08 -3.84
CA THR A 5 -8.73 0.56 -5.18
C THR A 5 -7.72 -0.57 -5.11
N VAL A 6 -7.53 -1.25 -6.24
CA VAL A 6 -6.45 -2.24 -6.42
C VAL A 6 -5.05 -1.65 -6.17
N SER A 7 -4.89 -0.31 -6.21
CA SER A 7 -3.62 0.33 -5.85
C SER A 7 -3.24 0.12 -4.40
N VAL A 8 -4.21 0.11 -3.48
CA VAL A 8 -3.97 -0.16 -2.05
C VAL A 8 -3.49 -1.60 -1.87
N GLU A 9 -4.19 -2.56 -2.49
CA GLU A 9 -3.82 -3.97 -2.46
C GLU A 9 -2.38 -4.17 -2.92
N TYR A 10 -2.03 -3.67 -4.11
CA TYR A 10 -0.69 -3.82 -4.67
C TYR A 10 0.37 -3.12 -3.83
N GLY A 11 0.09 -1.93 -3.30
CA GLY A 11 0.99 -1.21 -2.40
C GLY A 11 1.32 -2.02 -1.15
N ILE A 12 0.30 -2.47 -0.42
CA ILE A 12 0.45 -3.25 0.82
C ILE A 12 1.20 -4.55 0.56
N HIS A 13 0.78 -5.30 -0.47
CA HIS A 13 1.41 -6.57 -0.82
C HIS A 13 2.90 -6.42 -1.18
N CYS A 14 3.30 -5.31 -1.77
CA CYS A 14 4.72 -5.05 -2.05
C CYS A 14 5.48 -4.56 -0.82
N LEU A 15 4.85 -3.76 0.04
CA LEU A 15 5.45 -3.31 1.31
C LEU A 15 5.77 -4.48 2.24
N LEU A 16 4.95 -5.54 2.25
CA LEU A 16 5.20 -6.73 3.06
C LEU A 16 6.55 -7.40 2.75
N TRP A 17 7.05 -7.29 1.52
CA TRP A 17 8.36 -7.83 1.13
C TRP A 17 9.55 -6.95 1.52
N LEU A 18 9.28 -5.73 1.99
CA LEU A 18 10.31 -4.83 2.51
C LEU A 18 10.43 -4.94 4.04
N VAL A 19 9.54 -5.68 4.71
CA VAL A 19 9.63 -5.93 6.15
C VAL A 19 10.83 -6.82 6.43
N ASP A 20 11.65 -6.44 7.42
CA ASP A 20 12.86 -7.15 7.85
C ASP A 20 13.88 -7.43 6.72
N SER A 21 13.83 -6.63 5.64
CA SER A 21 14.70 -6.77 4.47
C SER A 21 15.68 -5.61 4.38
N ASP A 22 16.97 -5.92 4.32
CA ASP A 22 18.04 -4.96 4.03
C ASP A 22 18.20 -4.70 2.52
N ALA A 23 17.41 -5.39 1.68
CA ALA A 23 17.48 -5.31 0.23
C ALA A 23 16.61 -4.17 -0.31
N ALA A 24 17.23 -3.19 -0.97
CA ALA A 24 16.51 -2.14 -1.69
C ALA A 24 15.94 -2.68 -3.01
N LEU A 25 14.61 -2.86 -3.09
CA LEU A 25 13.94 -3.38 -4.28
C LEU A 25 13.33 -2.26 -5.11
N SER A 26 13.49 -2.30 -6.43
CA SER A 26 12.84 -1.31 -7.29
C SER A 26 11.36 -1.64 -7.48
N SER A 27 10.55 -0.67 -7.91
CA SER A 27 9.15 -0.95 -8.28
C SER A 27 9.03 -2.02 -9.36
N ARG A 28 10.07 -2.25 -10.18
CA ARG A 28 10.07 -3.34 -11.15
C ARG A 28 10.23 -4.71 -10.48
N ASP A 29 11.11 -4.84 -9.48
CA ASP A 29 11.26 -6.12 -8.77
C ASP A 29 10.01 -6.48 -8.02
N LEU A 30 9.45 -5.52 -7.28
CA LEU A 30 8.25 -5.73 -6.50
C LEU A 30 7.06 -6.10 -7.40
N ALA A 31 6.96 -5.48 -8.58
CA ALA A 31 5.94 -5.81 -9.56
C ALA A 31 6.13 -7.22 -10.12
N GLU A 32 7.36 -7.62 -10.41
CA GLU A 32 7.68 -8.96 -10.92
C GLU A 32 7.43 -10.05 -9.88
N LEU A 33 7.84 -9.82 -8.63
CA LEU A 33 7.60 -10.72 -7.50
C LEU A 33 6.10 -10.96 -7.29
N GLN A 34 5.27 -9.94 -7.52
CA GLN A 34 3.81 -10.02 -7.39
C GLN A 34 3.07 -10.39 -8.69
N GLY A 35 3.77 -10.51 -9.82
CA GLY A 35 3.14 -10.79 -11.12
C GLY A 35 2.23 -9.66 -11.63
N ILE A 36 2.52 -8.40 -11.31
CA ILE A 36 1.73 -7.22 -11.69
C ILE A 36 2.50 -6.26 -12.61
N SER A 37 1.82 -5.26 -13.17
CA SER A 37 2.43 -4.31 -14.10
C SER A 37 3.43 -3.37 -13.40
N PRO A 38 4.71 -3.30 -13.86
CA PRO A 38 5.70 -2.37 -13.32
C PRO A 38 5.27 -0.91 -13.44
N GLY A 39 4.60 -0.54 -14.53
CA GLY A 39 4.14 0.83 -14.77
C GLY A 39 3.02 1.25 -13.82
N PHE A 40 2.27 0.30 -13.27
CA PHE A 40 1.27 0.58 -12.25
C PHE A 40 1.93 0.86 -10.90
N LEU A 41 2.89 0.01 -10.52
CA LEU A 41 3.60 0.13 -9.24
C LEU A 41 4.49 1.38 -9.16
N ALA A 42 5.04 1.80 -10.29
CA ALA A 42 5.75 3.07 -10.45
C ALA A 42 4.88 4.32 -10.17
N LYS A 43 3.54 4.20 -10.14
CA LYS A 43 2.63 5.29 -9.73
C LYS A 43 2.27 5.26 -8.25
N ILE A 44 2.51 4.14 -7.57
CA ILE A 44 2.14 3.92 -6.16
C ILE A 44 3.29 4.31 -5.25
N PHE A 45 4.48 3.77 -5.51
CA PHE A 45 5.63 3.93 -4.62
C PHE A 45 6.09 5.39 -4.42
N PRO A 46 6.03 6.29 -5.42
CA PRO A 46 6.31 7.71 -5.18
C PRO A 46 5.35 8.37 -4.18
N LYS A 47 4.09 7.90 -4.09
CA LYS A 47 3.15 8.40 -3.08
C LYS A 47 3.53 7.92 -1.68
N LEU A 48 3.92 6.65 -1.57
CA LEU A 48 4.39 6.04 -0.31
C LEU A 48 5.69 6.70 0.17
N GLU A 49 6.59 7.03 -0.74
CA GLU A 49 7.82 7.77 -0.45
C GLU A 49 7.50 9.17 0.06
N LYS A 50 6.63 9.91 -0.63
CA LYS A 50 6.18 11.24 -0.20
C LYS A 50 5.52 11.21 1.18
N ALA A 51 4.84 10.11 1.54
CA ALA A 51 4.24 9.90 2.85
C ALA A 51 5.24 9.45 3.93
N GLY A 52 6.51 9.23 3.59
CA GLY A 52 7.53 8.76 4.54
C GLY A 52 7.34 7.31 4.99
N ILE A 53 6.66 6.49 4.18
CA ILE A 53 6.49 5.04 4.43
C ILE A 53 7.70 4.28 3.92
N VAL A 54 8.25 4.71 2.78
CA VAL A 54 9.46 4.16 2.17
C VAL A 54 10.46 5.26 1.88
N THR A 55 11.74 4.90 1.77
CA THR A 55 12.79 5.76 1.20
C THR A 55 13.26 5.16 -0.11
N ALA A 56 13.47 5.99 -1.14
CA ALA A 56 14.12 5.56 -2.37
C ALA A 56 15.62 5.83 -2.33
N SER A 57 16.38 4.94 -2.96
CA SER A 57 17.82 5.10 -3.23
C SER A 57 18.07 4.97 -4.73
N GLU A 58 19.01 5.76 -5.25
CA GLU A 58 19.39 5.73 -6.66
C GLU A 58 20.55 4.74 -6.94
N GLY A 59 20.79 4.47 -8.23
CA GLY A 59 21.91 3.64 -8.69
C GLY A 59 21.55 2.18 -8.97
N ALA A 60 22.56 1.38 -9.34
CA ALA A 60 22.35 0.00 -9.82
C ALA A 60 21.76 -0.95 -8.77
N ARG A 61 22.01 -0.70 -7.47
CA ARG A 61 21.38 -1.40 -6.33
C ARG A 61 20.35 -0.52 -5.61
N GLY A 62 19.93 0.57 -6.26
CA GLY A 62 18.90 1.44 -5.75
C GLY A 62 17.52 0.77 -5.77
N GLY A 63 16.60 1.34 -5.00
CA GLY A 63 15.28 0.80 -4.77
C GLY A 63 14.65 1.39 -3.53
N TYR A 64 13.54 0.80 -3.11
CA TYR A 64 12.79 1.19 -1.93
C TYR A 64 13.12 0.28 -0.76
N CYS A 65 13.23 0.90 0.42
CA CYS A 65 13.22 0.25 1.74
C CYS A 65 12.15 0.92 2.61
N LEU A 66 11.72 0.27 3.69
CA LEU A 66 10.88 0.94 4.68
C LEU A 66 11.65 2.11 5.30
N ALA A 67 11.00 3.26 5.43
CA ALA A 67 11.61 4.47 6.00
C ALA A 67 11.71 4.42 7.53
N ARG A 68 10.92 3.55 8.15
CA ARG A 68 10.76 3.40 9.60
C ARG A 68 10.31 1.98 9.95
N PRO A 69 10.41 1.54 11.21
CA PRO A 69 10.05 0.19 11.62
C PRO A 69 8.63 -0.20 11.19
N ALA A 70 8.44 -1.44 10.74
CA ALA A 70 7.15 -1.93 10.23
C ALA A 70 6.01 -1.90 11.26
N GLN A 71 6.35 -1.94 12.56
CA GLN A 71 5.40 -1.82 13.67
C GLN A 71 4.80 -0.42 13.80
N ASP A 72 5.47 0.61 13.26
CA ASP A 72 5.00 1.99 13.32
C ASP A 72 4.19 2.37 12.06
N ILE A 73 4.15 1.50 11.04
CA ILE A 73 3.46 1.74 9.77
C ILE A 73 2.11 1.03 9.81
N THR A 74 1.03 1.80 9.92
CA THR A 74 -0.33 1.25 9.94
C THR A 74 -0.92 1.09 8.54
N PHE A 75 -1.90 0.20 8.40
CA PHE A 75 -2.64 0.06 7.15
C PHE A 75 -3.41 1.34 6.77
N LEU A 76 -3.90 2.09 7.77
CA LEU A 76 -4.57 3.36 7.51
C LEU A 76 -3.63 4.37 6.84
N GLU A 77 -2.39 4.50 7.32
CA GLU A 77 -1.39 5.39 6.72
C GLU A 77 -1.07 5.02 5.28
N ILE A 78 -0.98 3.72 4.98
CA ILE A 78 -0.75 3.22 3.60
C ILE A 78 -1.94 3.57 2.70
N VAL A 79 -3.17 3.36 3.19
CA VAL A 79 -4.41 3.71 2.48
C VAL A 79 -4.45 5.20 2.19
N ASP A 80 -4.26 6.04 3.20
CA ASP A 80 -4.33 7.49 3.08
C ASP A 80 -3.22 8.03 2.16
N ALA A 81 -2.03 7.43 2.16
CA ALA A 81 -0.96 7.79 1.23
C ALA A 81 -1.31 7.50 -0.24
N ILE A 82 -2.00 6.39 -0.51
CA ILE A 82 -2.32 5.95 -1.88
C ILE A 82 -3.57 6.63 -2.43
N GLU A 83 -4.66 6.65 -1.65
CA GLU A 83 -5.99 7.12 -2.08
C GLU A 83 -6.24 8.60 -1.77
N GLY A 84 -5.54 9.13 -0.76
CA GLY A 84 -5.83 10.43 -0.15
C GLY A 84 -7.02 10.38 0.81
N ASP A 85 -7.28 11.49 1.48
CA ASP A 85 -8.39 11.61 2.44
C ASP A 85 -9.71 11.91 1.72
N LYS A 86 -10.38 10.84 1.25
CA LYS A 86 -11.71 10.93 0.64
C LYS A 86 -12.73 10.19 1.51
N PRO A 87 -13.91 10.79 1.77
CA PRO A 87 -14.93 10.14 2.57
C PRO A 87 -15.46 8.90 1.85
N LEU A 88 -15.83 7.88 2.62
CA LEU A 88 -16.46 6.67 2.08
C LEU A 88 -17.82 6.98 1.44
N PHE A 89 -18.51 7.99 1.98
CA PHE A 89 -19.83 8.41 1.57
C PHE A 89 -19.95 9.93 1.57
N ASP A 90 -20.32 10.50 0.42
CA ASP A 90 -20.54 11.94 0.28
C ASP A 90 -22.05 12.28 0.30
N CYS A 91 -22.52 12.83 1.42
CA CYS A 91 -23.93 13.14 1.63
C CYS A 91 -24.38 14.35 0.79
N GLN A 92 -25.17 14.09 -0.26
CA GLN A 92 -25.70 15.11 -1.17
C GLN A 92 -26.87 15.96 -0.59
N GLN A 93 -27.17 15.82 0.70
CA GLN A 93 -28.22 16.56 1.43
C GLN A 93 -29.61 16.53 0.74
N ILE A 94 -29.94 15.42 0.06
CA ILE A 94 -31.18 15.32 -0.74
C ILE A 94 -32.47 15.42 0.08
N ARG A 95 -32.39 15.25 1.40
CA ARG A 95 -33.49 15.44 2.35
C ARG A 95 -34.14 16.81 2.24
N GLY A 96 -33.37 17.87 1.98
CA GLY A 96 -33.90 19.22 1.75
C GLY A 96 -34.66 19.38 0.42
N ARG A 97 -34.61 18.38 -0.46
CA ARG A 97 -35.27 18.36 -1.78
C ARG A 97 -36.57 17.55 -1.80
N CYS A 98 -37.09 17.16 -0.63
CA CYS A 98 -38.32 16.38 -0.55
C CYS A 98 -39.48 17.09 -1.26
N ALA A 99 -40.15 16.39 -2.18
CA ALA A 99 -41.23 16.95 -2.98
C ALA A 99 -42.40 17.51 -2.13
N VAL A 100 -42.63 16.92 -0.95
CA VAL A 100 -43.68 17.36 0.00
C VAL A 100 -43.43 18.80 0.49
N PHE A 101 -42.17 19.25 0.53
CA PHE A 101 -41.83 20.61 0.96
C PHE A 101 -42.17 21.68 -0.07
N LYS A 102 -42.52 21.32 -1.31
CA LYS A 102 -42.91 22.26 -2.38
C LYS A 102 -41.93 23.45 -2.52
N GLY A 103 -40.64 23.16 -2.47
CA GLY A 103 -39.57 24.16 -2.57
C GLY A 103 -39.29 24.97 -1.29
N LYS A 104 -39.95 24.65 -0.17
CA LYS A 104 -39.79 25.34 1.13
C LYS A 104 -39.40 24.33 2.23
N PRO A 105 -38.15 23.83 2.23
CA PRO A 105 -37.72 22.85 3.23
C PRO A 105 -37.74 23.45 4.64
N PRO A 106 -38.29 22.75 5.64
CA PRO A 106 -38.19 23.18 7.04
C PRO A 106 -36.74 23.04 7.52
N ALA A 107 -36.34 23.88 8.49
CA ALA A 107 -34.95 23.95 8.96
C ALA A 107 -34.38 22.58 9.42
N TRP A 108 -35.18 21.77 10.11
CA TRP A 108 -34.77 20.43 10.56
C TRP A 108 -34.34 19.52 9.40
N SER A 109 -34.91 19.73 8.21
CA SER A 109 -34.62 18.89 7.04
C SER A 109 -33.27 19.19 6.40
N SER A 110 -32.55 20.24 6.82
CA SER A 110 -31.24 20.61 6.28
C SER A 110 -30.19 20.88 7.37
N ASN A 111 -30.61 21.04 8.61
CA ASN A 111 -29.70 21.30 9.73
C ASN A 111 -28.98 20.03 10.20
N GLY A 112 -27.65 20.10 10.25
CA GLY A 112 -26.80 19.06 10.84
C GLY A 112 -26.69 17.76 10.01
N VAL A 113 -26.09 16.75 10.63
CA VAL A 113 -25.92 15.42 10.05
C VAL A 113 -27.24 14.65 10.16
N CYS A 114 -27.77 14.14 9.06
CA CYS A 114 -28.97 13.29 9.11
C CYS A 114 -28.63 11.89 9.59
N ALA A 115 -29.64 11.15 10.06
CA ALA A 115 -29.48 9.78 10.53
C ALA A 115 -28.77 8.85 9.52
N VAL A 116 -29.08 8.97 8.23
CA VAL A 116 -28.38 8.20 7.18
C VAL A 116 -26.89 8.55 7.13
N HIS A 117 -26.55 9.84 7.07
CA HIS A 117 -25.16 10.28 7.04
C HIS A 117 -24.41 9.90 8.33
N ALA A 118 -25.07 9.97 9.49
CA ALA A 118 -24.49 9.57 10.77
C ALA A 118 -24.09 8.09 10.79
N VAL A 119 -24.94 7.20 10.27
CA VAL A 119 -24.61 5.77 10.14
C VAL A 119 -23.43 5.57 9.19
N MET A 120 -23.37 6.29 8.08
CA MET A 120 -22.25 6.19 7.14
C MET A 120 -20.94 6.69 7.74
N LEU A 121 -20.96 7.78 8.50
CA LEU A 121 -19.79 8.28 9.24
C LEU A 121 -19.32 7.29 10.30
N GLN A 122 -20.25 6.65 11.02
CA GLN A 122 -19.91 5.62 11.99
C GLN A 122 -19.25 4.41 11.33
N ALA A 123 -19.77 3.97 10.17
CA ALA A 123 -19.20 2.87 9.41
C ALA A 123 -17.79 3.22 8.90
N GLU A 124 -17.58 4.42 8.36
CA GLU A 124 -16.25 4.89 7.94
C GLU A 124 -15.29 4.93 9.12
N LYS A 125 -15.71 5.46 10.27
CA LYS A 125 -14.88 5.49 11.48
C LYS A 125 -14.46 4.09 11.90
N ALA A 126 -15.39 3.15 11.99
CA ALA A 126 -15.09 1.77 12.41
C ALA A 126 -14.10 1.08 11.44
N MET A 127 -14.26 1.31 10.14
CA MET A 127 -13.32 0.83 9.13
C MET A 127 -11.92 1.44 9.34
N ARG A 128 -11.82 2.77 9.48
CA ARG A 128 -10.54 3.47 9.65
C ARG A 128 -9.87 3.10 10.97
N ASP A 129 -10.62 2.97 12.06
CA ASP A 129 -10.12 2.50 13.36
C ASP A 129 -9.48 1.10 13.23
N THR A 130 -10.12 0.20 12.48
CA THR A 130 -9.59 -1.16 12.22
C THR A 130 -8.29 -1.10 11.43
N LEU A 131 -8.22 -0.28 10.38
CA LEU A 131 -7.01 -0.11 9.57
C LEU A 131 -5.87 0.56 10.37
N ALA A 132 -6.19 1.47 11.28
CA ALA A 132 -5.22 2.13 12.15
C ALA A 132 -4.65 1.18 13.21
N SER A 133 -5.41 0.15 13.61
CA SER A 133 -4.99 -0.80 14.64
C SER A 133 -4.10 -1.93 14.12
N GLN A 134 -3.85 -2.01 12.81
CA GLN A 134 -3.06 -3.07 12.19
C GLN A 134 -1.77 -2.48 11.63
N SER A 135 -0.63 -2.90 12.15
CA SER A 135 0.66 -2.53 11.61
C SER A 135 1.08 -3.47 10.47
N LEU A 136 2.03 -3.02 9.64
CA LEU A 136 2.64 -3.85 8.62
C LEU A 136 3.37 -5.05 9.24
N ALA A 137 3.97 -4.87 10.43
CA ALA A 137 4.61 -5.94 11.19
C ALA A 137 3.61 -7.03 11.64
N ASP A 138 2.43 -6.65 12.13
CA ASP A 138 1.40 -7.60 12.58
C ASP A 138 0.96 -8.52 11.44
N VAL A 139 0.75 -7.93 10.26
CA VAL A 139 0.32 -8.66 9.07
C VAL A 139 1.46 -9.50 8.50
N HIS A 140 2.69 -8.99 8.50
CA HIS A 140 3.87 -9.77 8.10
C HIS A 140 4.06 -11.00 9.01
N ALA A 141 3.91 -10.84 10.32
CA ALA A 141 3.96 -11.96 11.27
C ALA A 141 2.84 -12.98 11.02
N ALA A 142 1.62 -12.51 10.68
CA ALA A 142 0.50 -13.39 10.32
C ALA A 142 0.77 -14.16 9.02
N LEU A 143 1.36 -13.51 8.02
CA LEU A 143 1.81 -14.15 6.78
C LEU A 143 2.83 -15.25 7.09
N GLY A 144 3.85 -14.96 7.91
CA GLY A 144 4.88 -15.92 8.30
C GLY A 144 4.31 -17.16 9.02
N ARG A 145 3.26 -17.00 9.83
CA ARG A 145 2.57 -18.14 10.49
C ARG A 145 1.80 -19.02 9.51
N LYS A 146 1.28 -18.45 8.41
CA LYS A 146 0.47 -19.16 7.41
C LYS A 146 1.32 -19.76 6.30
N ALA A 147 2.45 -19.15 5.98
CA ALA A 147 3.34 -19.59 4.93
C ALA A 147 3.97 -20.96 5.26
N PRO A 148 4.15 -21.85 4.26
CA PRO A 148 4.93 -23.07 4.44
C PRO A 148 6.35 -22.76 4.93
N SER A 149 6.93 -23.67 5.73
CA SER A 149 8.31 -23.56 6.17
C SER A 149 9.27 -23.42 4.98
N GLY A 150 10.14 -22.41 5.03
CA GLY A 150 11.12 -22.13 3.98
C GLY A 150 10.64 -21.23 2.84
N PHE A 151 9.34 -20.93 2.75
CA PHE A 151 8.82 -20.02 1.70
C PHE A 151 9.43 -18.61 1.80
N LEU A 152 9.49 -18.04 3.00
CA LEU A 152 10.12 -16.72 3.19
C LEU A 152 11.60 -16.73 2.81
N GLY A 153 12.30 -17.85 3.04
CA GLY A 153 13.68 -18.04 2.59
C GLY A 153 13.80 -18.04 1.07
N GLN A 154 12.91 -18.73 0.36
CA GLN A 154 12.88 -18.73 -1.12
C GLN A 154 12.65 -17.32 -1.69
N VAL A 155 11.81 -16.52 -1.03
CA VAL A 155 11.56 -15.13 -1.42
C VAL A 155 12.81 -14.27 -1.17
N GLN A 156 13.51 -14.45 -0.04
CA GLN A 156 14.79 -13.78 0.22
C GLN A 156 15.87 -14.17 -0.79
N ASP A 157 15.99 -15.45 -1.13
CA ASP A 157 16.94 -15.95 -2.14
C ASP A 157 16.66 -15.28 -3.50
N TRP A 158 15.38 -15.24 -3.91
CA TRP A 158 14.96 -14.56 -5.13
C TRP A 158 15.34 -13.07 -5.14
N MET A 159 15.14 -12.36 -4.03
CA MET A 159 15.54 -10.95 -3.91
C MET A 159 17.05 -10.78 -4.03
N SER A 160 17.83 -11.64 -3.37
CA SER A 160 19.29 -11.59 -3.40
C SER A 160 19.84 -11.81 -4.81
N ASP A 161 19.37 -12.85 -5.50
CA ASP A 161 19.72 -13.14 -6.89
C ASP A 161 19.41 -11.97 -7.81
N ARG A 162 18.27 -11.30 -7.57
CA ARG A 162 17.85 -10.15 -8.36
C ARG A 162 18.77 -8.95 -8.17
N LEU A 163 19.21 -8.68 -6.94
CA LEU A 163 20.16 -7.62 -6.64
C LEU A 163 21.53 -7.90 -7.21
N ASP A 164 22.00 -9.15 -7.15
CA ASP A 164 23.28 -9.56 -7.71
C ASP A 164 23.31 -9.46 -9.24
N ALA A 165 22.21 -9.78 -9.90
CA ALA A 165 22.08 -9.65 -11.35
C ALA A 165 22.22 -8.20 -11.85
N ARG A 166 21.96 -7.20 -11.00
CA ARG A 166 22.09 -5.77 -11.32
C ARG A 166 23.50 -5.23 -11.15
N ARG A 167 24.42 -6.02 -10.58
CA ARG A 167 25.79 -5.60 -10.32
C ARG A 167 26.50 -5.28 -11.64
N PRO A 168 26.96 -4.04 -11.87
CA PRO A 168 27.75 -3.74 -13.05
C PRO A 168 29.07 -4.52 -12.98
N GLY A 169 29.35 -5.34 -13.99
CA GLY A 169 30.65 -5.97 -14.19
C GLY A 169 30.95 -7.17 -13.28
N ARG A 170 30.42 -8.35 -13.61
CA ARG A 170 31.25 -9.56 -13.51
C ARG A 170 31.87 -9.77 -14.88
N ILE A 171 33.13 -9.37 -15.04
CA ILE A 171 33.95 -9.85 -16.17
C ILE A 171 33.80 -11.37 -16.16
N ARG A 172 33.18 -11.93 -17.21
CA ARG A 172 33.25 -13.37 -17.47
C ARG A 172 34.74 -13.68 -17.57
N ARG A 173 35.32 -14.36 -16.58
CA ARG A 173 36.64 -14.98 -16.76
C ARG A 173 36.50 -15.90 -17.97
N SER A 174 37.10 -15.51 -19.08
CA SER A 174 37.33 -16.38 -20.23
C SER A 174 38.06 -17.61 -19.73
N LYS A 175 37.51 -18.80 -20.00
CA LYS A 175 38.27 -20.04 -19.90
C LYS A 175 39.44 -19.91 -20.87
N GLU A 176 40.67 -19.96 -20.38
CA GLU A 176 41.84 -20.23 -21.21
C GLU A 176 41.68 -21.62 -21.86
N PRO A 177 42.03 -21.78 -23.14
CA PRO A 177 42.03 -23.08 -23.77
C PRO A 177 43.18 -23.93 -23.21
N PRO A 178 43.01 -25.26 -23.13
CA PRO A 178 44.10 -26.14 -22.74
C PRO A 178 45.20 -26.10 -23.82
N GLY A 179 46.43 -25.83 -23.38
CA GLY A 179 47.64 -26.02 -24.18
C GLY A 179 48.05 -27.48 -24.28
#